data_AF-A0A0S8B7Z8-F1
#
_entry.id   AF-A0A0S8B7Z8-F1
#
_cell.length_a   1.000
_cell.length_b   1.000
_cell.length_c   1.000
_cell.angle_alpha   90.00
_cell.angle_beta   90.00
_cell.angle_gamma   90.00
#
_symmetry.space_group_name_H-M   'P 1'
#
loop_
_entity.id
_entity.type
_entity.pdbx_description
1 polymer ?
#
loop_
_entity_poly.entity_id
_entity_poly.type
_entity_poly.pdbx_seq_one_letter_code
_entity_poly.pdbx_strand_id
1 'polypeptide(L)'
;MPDVRGRRGEAEVFFEDLPTMYCGLSPHARHFVHPDFGTRLIDAIFWKKFVPLGRPGVWAKVKCLKCGKNLTKEPAALGEVGGVLEIKDAPPFKIRIQGPVTTCPRCGTKQLKATKEVGTDVSSAAVDAFKKIKLEP
;
A
#
# COMPACT_ATOMS: atom_id res chain seq x y z
N MET A 1 12.61 -5.22 12.78
CA MET A 1 11.74 -4.25 13.50
C MET A 1 10.32 -4.84 13.53
N PRO A 2 9.40 -4.56 14.48
CA PRO A 2 8.08 -5.20 14.41
C PRO A 2 7.30 -4.70 13.19
N ASP A 3 6.74 -5.64 12.43
CA ASP A 3 5.91 -5.33 11.26
C ASP A 3 4.70 -4.49 11.67
N VAL A 4 4.49 -3.37 10.97
CA VAL A 4 3.37 -2.47 11.22
C VAL A 4 2.24 -2.89 10.30
N ARG A 5 1.08 -3.26 10.86
CA ARG A 5 -0.04 -3.74 10.05
C ARG A 5 -1.40 -3.15 10.43
N GLY A 6 -2.21 -2.89 9.42
CA GLY A 6 -3.58 -2.43 9.56
C GLY A 6 -4.50 -3.13 8.57
N ARG A 7 -5.77 -3.29 8.95
CA ARG A 7 -6.75 -4.06 8.19
C ARG A 7 -8.08 -3.32 8.15
N ARG A 8 -8.67 -3.23 6.96
CA ARG A 8 -10.01 -2.69 6.71
C ARG A 8 -10.68 -3.46 5.58
N GLY A 9 -11.93 -3.87 5.80
CA GLY A 9 -12.67 -4.68 4.83
C GLY A 9 -11.87 -5.91 4.42
N GLU A 10 -11.68 -6.06 3.10
CA GLU A 10 -10.89 -7.15 2.50
C GLU A 10 -9.41 -6.82 2.35
N ALA A 11 -8.97 -5.61 2.71
CA ALA A 11 -7.58 -5.18 2.58
C ALA A 11 -6.81 -5.25 3.91
N GLU A 12 -5.60 -5.79 3.85
CA GLU A 12 -4.62 -5.73 4.94
C GLU A 12 -3.30 -5.20 4.41
N VAL A 13 -2.74 -4.19 5.07
CA VAL A 13 -1.48 -3.54 4.69
C VAL A 13 -0.43 -3.87 5.74
N PHE A 14 0.73 -4.29 5.28
CA PHE A 14 1.91 -4.64 6.06
C PHE A 14 3.05 -3.72 5.64
N PHE A 15 3.67 -3.05 6.61
CA PHE A 15 4.92 -2.33 6.45
C PHE A 15 6.01 -3.12 7.17
N GLU A 16 6.94 -3.69 6.41
CA GLU A 16 8.08 -4.43 6.94
C GLU A 16 9.29 -3.52 6.95
N ASP A 17 10.01 -3.52 8.07
CA ASP A 17 11.18 -2.67 8.30
C ASP A 17 10.89 -1.18 8.07
N LEU A 18 9.68 -0.73 8.44
CA LEU A 18 9.29 0.68 8.35
C LEU A 18 10.30 1.55 9.10
N PRO A 19 10.93 2.53 8.45
CA PRO A 19 11.92 3.35 9.11
C PRO A 19 11.21 4.33 10.07
N THR A 20 11.47 4.18 11.36
CA THR A 20 10.95 5.08 12.40
C THR A 20 12.07 5.43 13.37
N MET A 21 12.04 6.63 13.92
CA MET A 21 12.89 6.98 15.05
C MET A 21 12.20 6.57 16.35
N TYR A 22 12.93 5.84 17.20
CA TYR A 22 12.48 5.49 18.54
C TYR A 22 13.58 5.80 19.55
N CYS A 23 13.20 6.35 20.71
CA CYS A 23 14.13 6.54 21.82
C CYS A 23 14.16 5.24 22.62
N GLY A 24 15.25 4.48 22.55
CA GLY A 24 15.37 3.18 23.24
C GLY A 24 15.35 3.25 24.77
N LEU A 25 15.50 4.45 25.35
CA LEU A 25 15.65 4.67 26.79
C LEU A 25 14.48 5.43 27.43
N SER A 26 13.53 5.95 26.64
CA SER A 26 12.42 6.76 27.17
C SER A 26 11.14 6.46 26.40
N PRO A 27 9.96 6.50 27.05
CA PRO A 27 8.67 6.14 26.47
C PRO A 27 8.12 7.21 25.49
N HIS A 28 9.00 7.91 24.76
CA HIS A 28 8.61 8.91 23.77
C HIS A 28 7.80 8.25 22.64
N ALA A 29 6.90 9.04 22.06
CA ALA A 29 6.18 8.66 20.86
C ALA A 29 7.17 8.32 19.74
N ARG A 30 6.76 7.39 18.86
CA ARG A 30 7.55 7.09 17.68
C ARG A 30 7.32 8.21 16.68
N HIS A 31 8.40 8.69 16.09
CA HIS A 31 8.34 9.70 15.06
C HIS A 31 8.79 9.13 13.72
N PHE A 32 8.22 9.67 12.65
CA PHE A 32 8.76 9.41 11.33
C PHE A 32 10.19 9.96 11.22
N VAL A 33 11.00 9.38 10.32
CA VAL A 33 12.39 9.82 10.08
C VAL A 33 12.47 11.30 9.71
N HIS A 34 11.42 11.82 9.07
CA HIS A 34 11.27 13.23 8.74
C HIS A 34 9.83 13.71 8.94
N PRO A 35 9.62 15.02 9.22
CA PRO A 35 8.28 15.61 9.37
C PRO A 35 7.36 15.38 8.16
N ASP A 36 7.93 15.38 6.95
CA ASP A 36 7.14 15.17 5.71
C ASP A 36 6.93 13.70 5.35
N PHE A 37 7.55 12.76 6.08
CA PHE A 37 7.63 11.37 5.65
C PHE A 37 6.24 10.74 5.55
N GLY A 38 5.32 11.04 6.47
CA GLY A 38 3.93 10.55 6.40
C GLY A 38 3.22 10.97 5.10
N THR A 39 3.34 12.24 4.72
CA THR A 39 2.78 12.76 3.47
C THR A 39 3.46 12.12 2.25
N ARG A 40 4.80 12.03 2.24
CA ARG A 40 5.56 11.39 1.16
C ARG A 40 5.24 9.90 1.02
N LEU A 41 4.93 9.23 2.12
CA LEU A 41 4.53 7.83 2.16
C LEU A 41 3.17 7.61 1.51
N ILE A 42 2.18 8.43 1.89
CA ILE A 42 0.84 8.42 1.27
C ILE A 42 0.97 8.72 -0.22
N ASP A 43 1.76 9.71 -0.60
CA ASP A 43 2.03 10.04 -2.00
C ASP A 43 2.68 8.88 -2.74
N ALA A 44 3.68 8.23 -2.15
CA ALA A 44 4.37 7.11 -2.78
C ALA A 44 3.44 5.89 -2.96
N ILE A 45 2.59 5.59 -1.97
CA ILE A 45 1.63 4.47 -2.01
C ILE A 45 0.55 4.73 -3.08
N PHE A 46 -0.10 5.90 -3.05
CA PHE A 46 -1.31 6.16 -3.84
C PHE A 46 -1.05 6.91 -5.16
N TRP A 47 -0.15 7.89 -5.18
CA TRP A 47 0.12 8.74 -6.35
C TRP A 47 1.31 8.23 -7.18
N LYS A 48 2.30 7.66 -6.50
CA LYS A 48 3.42 6.82 -6.98
C LYS A 48 3.04 5.64 -7.88
N LYS A 49 1.79 5.18 -7.78
CA LYS A 49 1.33 3.87 -8.30
C LYS A 49 2.13 2.70 -7.75
N PHE A 50 2.71 2.87 -6.57
CA PHE A 50 3.48 1.80 -5.94
C PHE A 50 2.57 0.65 -5.52
N VAL A 51 1.38 0.97 -5.00
CA VAL A 51 0.32 -0.02 -4.90
C VAL A 51 -0.18 -0.27 -6.32
N PRO A 52 -0.13 -1.52 -6.79
CA PRO A 52 -0.68 -1.88 -8.08
C PRO A 52 -2.20 -1.87 -7.99
N LEU A 53 -2.83 -0.70 -7.87
CA LEU A 53 -4.26 -0.51 -8.06
C LEU A 53 -4.50 -0.38 -9.57
N GLY A 54 -5.38 -1.21 -10.13
CA GLY A 54 -5.76 -1.03 -11.53
C GLY A 54 -6.36 0.36 -11.76
N ARG A 55 -6.22 0.90 -12.98
CA ARG A 55 -6.83 2.20 -13.29
C ARG A 55 -8.31 2.01 -13.65
N PRO A 56 -9.25 2.79 -13.11
CA PRO A 56 -10.59 2.86 -13.65
C PRO A 56 -10.48 3.41 -15.08
N GLY A 57 -10.84 2.60 -16.08
CA GLY A 57 -10.90 3.04 -17.47
C GLY A 57 -12.22 3.75 -17.78
N VAL A 58 -12.19 4.54 -18.85
CA VAL A 58 -13.41 5.06 -19.49
C VAL A 58 -14.25 3.84 -19.92
N TRP A 59 -15.48 3.75 -19.43
CA TRP A 59 -16.45 2.66 -19.65
C TRP A 59 -16.18 1.34 -18.91
N ALA A 60 -15.96 1.41 -17.58
CA ALA A 60 -16.00 0.25 -16.67
C ALA A 60 -14.99 -0.89 -16.96
N LYS A 61 -13.95 -0.61 -17.76
CA LYS A 61 -12.86 -1.54 -18.05
C LYS A 61 -11.65 -1.18 -17.16
N VAL A 62 -11.27 -2.09 -16.28
CA VAL A 62 -10.05 -1.93 -15.46
C VAL A 62 -8.84 -2.14 -16.37
N LYS A 63 -7.83 -1.27 -16.28
CA LYS A 63 -6.57 -1.44 -17.03
C LYS A 63 -5.47 -1.99 -16.15
N CYS A 64 -4.61 -2.82 -16.75
CA CYS A 64 -3.38 -3.25 -16.12
C CYS A 64 -2.47 -2.05 -15.84
N LEU A 65 -1.91 -1.95 -14.63
CA LEU A 65 -1.04 -0.81 -14.29
C LEU A 65 0.27 -0.78 -15.10
N LYS A 66 0.74 -1.95 -15.55
CA LYS A 66 2.05 -2.12 -16.19
C LYS A 66 1.95 -2.02 -17.70
N CYS A 67 1.13 -2.85 -18.33
CA CYS A 67 1.02 -2.91 -19.80
C CYS A 67 -0.20 -2.19 -20.38
N GLY A 68 -1.09 -1.63 -19.54
CA GLY A 68 -2.29 -0.90 -19.98
C GLY A 68 -3.40 -1.76 -20.60
N LYS A 69 -3.22 -3.08 -20.74
CA LYS A 69 -4.24 -3.99 -21.27
C LYS A 69 -5.50 -3.95 -20.41
N ASN A 70 -6.67 -3.97 -21.05
CA ASN A 70 -7.94 -4.14 -20.35
C ASN A 70 -7.99 -5.50 -19.67
N LEU A 71 -8.31 -5.51 -18.39
CA LEU A 71 -8.52 -6.72 -17.61
C LEU A 71 -9.98 -7.14 -17.75
N THR A 72 -10.16 -8.44 -17.96
CA THR A 72 -11.46 -9.12 -17.88
C THR A 72 -12.01 -9.04 -16.46
N LYS A 73 -13.34 -9.05 -16.32
CA LYS A 73 -14.03 -9.13 -15.02
C LYS A 73 -13.91 -10.53 -14.40
N GLU A 74 -12.71 -11.10 -14.37
CA GLU A 74 -12.52 -12.36 -13.67
C GLU A 74 -12.73 -12.14 -12.16
N PRO A 75 -13.28 -13.15 -11.44
CA PRO A 75 -13.39 -13.09 -10.00
C PRO A 75 -11.98 -12.88 -9.41
N ALA A 76 -11.83 -11.83 -8.61
CA ALA A 76 -10.60 -11.59 -7.90
C ALA A 76 -10.51 -12.60 -6.75
N ALA A 77 -9.36 -13.25 -6.62
CA ALA A 77 -9.06 -14.07 -5.45
C ALA A 77 -8.32 -13.22 -4.41
N LEU A 78 -8.46 -13.58 -3.13
CA LEU A 78 -7.57 -13.01 -2.11
C LEU A 78 -6.13 -13.40 -2.44
N GLY A 79 -5.26 -12.41 -2.49
CA GLY A 79 -3.86 -12.57 -2.79
C GLY A 79 -3.05 -11.41 -2.25
N GLU A 80 -1.76 -11.44 -2.52
CA GLU A 80 -0.82 -10.44 -2.05
C GLU A 80 -0.15 -9.72 -3.22
N VAL A 81 0.00 -8.41 -3.06
CA VAL A 81 0.84 -7.56 -3.89
C VAL A 81 1.77 -6.75 -3.01
N GLY A 82 2.94 -6.39 -3.49
CA GLY A 82 3.90 -5.64 -2.69
C GLY A 82 5.12 -5.24 -3.48
N GLY A 83 6.02 -4.55 -2.80
CA GLY A 83 7.28 -4.10 -3.36
C GLY A 83 8.15 -3.42 -2.32
N VAL A 84 9.30 -2.92 -2.78
CA VAL A 84 10.20 -2.07 -1.99
C VAL A 84 9.89 -0.60 -2.29
N LEU A 85 9.52 0.15 -1.26
CA LEU A 85 9.20 1.56 -1.35
C LEU A 85 10.46 2.39 -1.09
N GLU A 86 10.76 3.27 -2.04
CA GLU A 86 11.87 4.21 -1.94
C GLU A 86 11.31 5.60 -1.72
N ILE A 87 11.57 6.16 -0.54
CA ILE A 87 11.23 7.53 -0.20
C ILE A 87 12.54 8.29 -0.03
N LYS A 88 12.61 9.47 -0.65
CA LYS A 88 13.78 10.33 -0.55
C LYS A 88 14.08 10.59 0.93
N ASP A 89 15.36 10.43 1.31
CA ASP A 89 15.88 10.65 2.66
C ASP A 89 15.40 9.61 3.70
N ALA A 90 14.93 8.44 3.25
CA ALA A 90 14.62 7.31 4.13
C ALA A 90 15.20 6.00 3.59
N PRO A 91 15.61 5.06 4.46
CA PRO A 91 15.96 3.71 4.05
C PRO A 91 14.80 3.06 3.28
N PRO A 92 15.08 2.28 2.24
CA PRO A 92 14.05 1.51 1.53
C PRO A 92 13.43 0.48 2.48
N PHE A 93 12.12 0.28 2.37
CA PHE A 93 11.38 -0.66 3.19
C PHE A 93 10.29 -1.34 2.37
N LYS A 94 9.74 -2.46 2.85
CA LYS A 94 8.78 -3.24 2.06
C LYS A 94 7.35 -2.89 2.45
N ILE A 95 6.48 -2.81 1.46
CA ILE A 95 5.04 -2.87 1.65
C ILE A 95 4.54 -4.20 1.10
N ARG A 96 3.62 -4.84 1.83
CA ARG A 96 2.76 -5.89 1.31
C ARG A 96 1.32 -5.53 1.58
N ILE A 97 0.46 -5.83 0.62
CA ILE A 97 -0.96 -5.57 0.67
C ILE A 97 -1.67 -6.84 0.26
N GLN A 98 -2.46 -7.35 1.19
CA GLN A 98 -3.35 -8.46 0.94
C GLN A 98 -4.75 -7.94 0.61
N GLY A 99 -5.40 -8.56 -0.37
CA GLY A 99 -6.76 -8.22 -0.77
C GLY A 99 -7.16 -8.87 -2.08
N PRO A 100 -8.26 -8.41 -2.70
CA PRO A 100 -8.71 -8.96 -3.97
C PRO A 100 -7.72 -8.63 -5.10
N VAL A 101 -7.01 -9.65 -5.60
CA VAL A 101 -5.98 -9.53 -6.64
C VAL A 101 -6.45 -10.10 -7.97
N THR A 102 -6.08 -9.44 -9.05
CA THR A 102 -6.21 -9.90 -10.43
C THR A 102 -4.83 -9.99 -11.06
N THR A 103 -4.61 -11.04 -11.87
CA THR A 103 -3.38 -11.20 -12.65
C THR A 103 -3.63 -10.76 -14.09
N CYS A 104 -2.76 -9.92 -14.65
CA CYS A 104 -2.89 -9.52 -16.04
C CYS A 104 -2.59 -10.69 -16.99
N PRO A 105 -3.52 -11.09 -17.87
CA PRO A 105 -3.32 -12.24 -18.76
C PRO A 105 -2.32 -11.96 -19.91
N ARG A 106 -1.77 -10.74 -20.02
CA ARG A 106 -0.75 -10.40 -21.03
C ARG A 106 0.65 -10.34 -20.45
N CYS A 107 0.84 -9.72 -19.30
CA CYS A 107 2.17 -9.48 -18.74
C CYS A 107 2.39 -10.17 -17.38
N GLY A 108 1.42 -10.95 -16.89
CA GLY A 108 1.51 -11.69 -15.63
C GLY A 108 1.51 -10.81 -14.37
N THR A 109 1.36 -9.48 -14.49
CA THR A 109 1.41 -8.57 -13.35
C THR A 109 0.21 -8.79 -12.43
N LYS A 110 0.49 -9.08 -11.16
CA LYS A 110 -0.51 -9.11 -10.09
C LYS A 110 -0.81 -7.69 -9.63
N GLN A 111 -2.09 -7.40 -9.45
CA GLN A 111 -2.56 -6.08 -9.03
C GLN A 111 -3.87 -6.19 -8.25
N LEU A 112 -4.08 -5.27 -7.33
CA LEU A 112 -5.36 -5.17 -6.63
C LEU A 112 -6.47 -4.79 -7.60
N LYS A 113 -7.66 -5.34 -7.32
CA LYS A 113 -8.88 -5.01 -8.04
C LYS A 113 -9.15 -3.51 -7.91
N ALA A 114 -9.38 -2.87 -9.04
CA ALA A 114 -9.60 -1.42 -9.13
C ALA A 114 -11.06 -1.06 -8.82
N THR A 115 -11.50 -1.30 -7.59
CA THR A 115 -12.79 -0.78 -7.12
C THR A 115 -12.57 0.37 -6.14
N LYS A 116 -13.58 1.23 -6.01
CA LYS A 116 -13.54 2.34 -5.05
C LYS A 116 -13.45 1.82 -3.61
N GLU A 117 -14.11 0.70 -3.31
CA GLU A 117 -14.04 0.08 -1.99
C GLU A 117 -12.62 -0.37 -1.66
N VAL A 118 -11.97 -1.15 -2.56
CA VAL A 118 -10.60 -1.64 -2.32
C VAL A 118 -9.61 -0.49 -2.14
N GLY A 119 -9.70 0.58 -2.94
CA GLY A 119 -8.83 1.74 -2.76
C GLY A 119 -9.03 2.44 -1.40
N THR A 120 -10.29 2.56 -0.96
CA THR A 120 -10.65 3.16 0.32
C THR A 120 -10.20 2.28 1.50
N ASP A 121 -10.36 0.97 1.37
CA ASP A 121 -9.95 -0.03 2.35
C ASP A 121 -8.43 -0.04 2.53
N VAL A 122 -7.64 -0.03 1.45
CA VAL A 122 -6.18 0.04 1.51
C VAL A 122 -5.71 1.34 2.19
N SER A 123 -6.33 2.47 1.85
CA SER A 123 -6.03 3.77 2.47
C SER A 123 -6.31 3.76 3.96
N SER A 124 -7.47 3.24 4.35
CA SER A 124 -7.90 3.18 5.74
C SER A 124 -7.08 2.17 6.55
N ALA A 125 -6.73 1.04 5.95
CA ALA A 125 -5.84 0.03 6.54
C ALA A 125 -4.44 0.60 6.81
N ALA A 126 -3.88 1.39 5.89
CA ALA A 126 -2.60 2.06 6.11
C ALA A 126 -2.65 3.05 7.29
N VAL A 127 -3.72 3.87 7.37
CA VAL A 127 -3.93 4.79 8.51
C VAL A 127 -4.04 4.04 9.84
N ASP A 128 -4.78 2.94 9.87
CA ASP A 128 -4.92 2.11 11.07
C ASP A 128 -3.59 1.46 11.49
N ALA A 129 -2.74 1.12 10.52
CA ALA A 129 -1.39 0.61 10.78
C ALA A 129 -0.56 1.63 11.57
N PHE A 130 -0.57 2.90 11.16
CA PHE A 130 0.18 3.97 11.84
C PHE A 130 -0.40 4.33 13.21
N LYS A 131 -1.73 4.37 13.35
CA LYS A 131 -2.40 4.61 14.64
C LYS A 131 -1.97 3.59 15.70
N LYS A 132 -1.85 2.31 15.33
CA LYS A 132 -1.44 1.25 16.26
C LYS A 132 -0.06 1.45 16.86
N ILE A 133 0.85 2.08 16.12
CA ILE A 133 2.22 2.32 16.60
C ILE A 133 2.42 3.74 17.13
N LYS A 134 1.33 4.49 17.35
CA LYS A 134 1.33 5.88 17.82
C LYS A 134 2.34 6.74 17.05
N LEU A 135 2.43 6.50 15.74
CA LEU A 135 3.18 7.39 14.86
C LEU A 135 2.37 8.67 14.71
N GLU A 136 2.89 9.75 15.28
CA GLU A 136 2.37 11.09 15.03
C GLU A 136 2.94 11.61 13.71
N PRO A 137 2.12 12.29 12.88
CA PRO A 137 2.58 12.97 11.68
C PRO A 137 3.64 14.04 11.98
#